data_AF-A0A951WLL2-F1
#
_entry.id   AF-A0A951WLL2-F1
#
_cell.length_a   1.000
_cell.length_b   1.000
_cell.length_c   1.000
_cell.angle_alpha   90.00
_cell.angle_beta   90.00
_cell.angle_gamma   90.00
#
_symmetry.space_group_name_H-M   'P 1'
#
loop_
_entity.id
_entity.type
_entity.pdbx_description
1 polymer ?
#
loop_
_entity_poly.entity_id
_entity_poly.type
_entity_poly.pdbx_seq_one_letter_code
_entity_poly.pdbx_strand_id
1 'polypeptide(L)'
;MKFLFNSQPKSGLQSRFEQFKTRIELTQGQKEKIQSSHKHLREVHLQPLHYVMKSFLTGSYKRNTMIRPPGDVDAFVVLKQVDL
;
A
#
# COMPACT_ATOMS: atom_id res chain seq x y z
N MET A 1 17.48 -28.57 24.02
CA MET A 1 18.42 -27.63 23.37
C MET A 1 17.70 -26.29 23.20
N LYS A 2 18.00 -25.31 24.05
CA LYS A 2 17.29 -24.02 24.13
C LYS A 2 18.12 -22.99 23.37
N PHE A 3 17.69 -22.60 22.17
CA PHE A 3 18.36 -21.53 21.43
C PHE A 3 18.14 -20.22 22.19
N LEU A 4 19.18 -19.77 22.90
CA LEU A 4 19.26 -18.42 23.46
C LEU A 4 19.44 -17.46 22.27
N PHE A 5 18.33 -16.93 21.75
CA PHE A 5 18.40 -15.74 20.92
C PHE A 5 18.94 -14.62 21.80
N ASN A 6 20.20 -14.24 21.54
CA ASN A 6 20.87 -13.15 22.23
C ASN A 6 20.17 -11.84 21.83
N SER A 7 19.19 -11.42 22.63
CA SER A 7 18.45 -10.17 22.47
C SER A 7 19.24 -8.99 23.04
N GLN A 8 20.48 -8.80 22.56
CA GLN A 8 21.16 -7.54 22.82
C GLN A 8 20.39 -6.43 22.09
N PRO A 9 20.06 -5.31 22.75
CA PRO A 9 19.39 -4.20 22.08
C PRO A 9 20.27 -3.74 20.92
N LYS A 10 19.71 -3.72 19.70
CA LYS A 10 20.37 -3.14 18.53
C LYS A 10 20.78 -1.71 18.90
N SER A 11 22.07 -1.45 19.05
CA SER A 11 22.64 -0.13 19.34
C SER A 11 23.52 0.29 18.16
N GLY A 12 23.75 1.60 18.01
CA GLY A 12 24.57 2.14 16.92
C GLY A 12 23.85 2.27 15.57
N LEU A 13 24.58 2.11 14.46
CA LEU A 13 24.11 2.40 13.10
C LEU A 13 22.89 1.54 12.70
N GLN A 14 22.86 0.28 13.12
CA GLN A 14 21.78 -0.64 12.76
C GLN A 14 20.43 -0.16 13.31
N SER A 15 20.35 0.22 14.59
CA SER A 15 19.07 0.70 15.15
C SER A 15 18.63 2.03 14.58
N ARG A 16 19.57 2.88 14.16
CA ARG A 16 19.23 4.10 13.41
C ARG A 16 18.59 3.80 12.06
N PHE A 17 19.09 2.80 11.31
CA PHE A 17 18.46 2.36 10.06
C PHE A 17 17.09 1.70 10.29
N GLU A 18 16.93 0.89 11.33
CA GLU A 18 15.62 0.31 11.67
C GLU A 18 14.60 1.39 12.02
N GLN A 19 15.00 2.38 12.84
CA GLN A 19 14.15 3.52 13.16
C GLN A 19 13.82 4.35 11.92
N PHE A 20 14.80 4.57 11.03
CA PHE A 20 14.56 5.26 9.76
C PHE A 20 13.56 4.48 8.89
N LYS A 21 13.74 3.17 8.76
CA LYS A 21 12.82 2.27 8.04
C LYS A 21 11.40 2.39 8.59
N THR A 22 11.19 2.22 9.90
CA THR A 22 9.87 2.39 10.53
C THR A 22 9.28 3.78 10.27
N ARG A 23 10.12 4.82 10.22
CA ARG A 23 9.68 6.20 9.93
C ARG A 23 9.33 6.43 8.47
N ILE A 24 9.82 5.65 7.51
CA ILE A 24 9.48 5.80 6.08
C ILE A 24 8.41 4.80 5.63
N GLU A 25 8.19 3.71 6.37
CA GLU A 25 7.11 2.78 6.10
C GLU A 25 5.74 3.43 6.28
N LEU A 26 4.78 3.01 5.45
CA LEU A 26 3.39 3.39 5.62
C LEU A 26 2.85 2.88 6.94
N THR A 27 2.19 3.77 7.69
CA THR A 27 1.45 3.38 8.88
C THR A 27 0.21 2.57 8.49
N GLN A 28 -0.32 1.82 9.45
CA GLN A 28 -1.55 1.06 9.24
C GLN A 28 -2.72 1.99 8.84
N GLY A 29 -2.89 3.12 9.53
CA GLY A 29 -3.93 4.11 9.18
C GLY A 29 -3.75 4.72 7.79
N GLN A 30 -2.51 4.89 7.30
CA GLN A 30 -2.27 5.32 5.92
C GLN A 30 -2.71 4.24 4.92
N LYS A 31 -2.40 2.97 5.17
CA LYS A 31 -2.85 1.86 4.32
C LYS A 31 -4.38 1.76 4.29
N GLU A 32 -5.02 1.87 5.45
CA GLU A 32 -6.48 1.86 5.58
C GLU A 32 -7.12 3.02 4.83
N LYS A 33 -6.56 4.23 4.91
CA LYS A 33 -7.03 5.39 4.16
C LYS A 33 -6.92 5.16 2.65
N ILE A 34 -5.80 4.63 2.18
CA ILE A 34 -5.62 4.29 0.76
C ILE A 34 -6.68 3.29 0.28
N GLN A 35 -6.92 2.24 1.07
CA GLN A 35 -7.91 1.22 0.77
C GLN A 35 -9.34 1.78 0.77
N SER A 36 -9.69 2.59 1.76
CA SER A 36 -11.02 3.20 1.86
C SER A 36 -11.27 4.21 0.75
N SER A 37 -10.27 5.03 0.37
CA SER A 37 -10.36 5.92 -0.79
C SER A 37 -10.57 5.16 -2.10
N HIS A 38 -9.83 4.07 -2.34
CA HIS A 38 -10.04 3.24 -3.53
C HIS A 38 -11.41 2.53 -3.52
N LYS A 39 -11.86 2.06 -2.35
CA LYS A 39 -13.20 1.49 -2.19
C LYS A 39 -14.27 2.52 -2.55
N HIS A 40 -14.18 3.73 -2.02
CA HIS A 40 -15.08 4.83 -2.32
C HIS A 40 -15.08 5.18 -3.82
N LEU A 41 -13.90 5.34 -4.43
CA LEU A 41 -13.78 5.55 -5.89
C LEU A 41 -14.50 4.46 -6.68
N ARG A 42 -14.28 3.19 -6.31
CA ARG A 42 -14.89 2.05 -6.98
C ARG A 42 -16.41 2.05 -6.85
N GLU A 43 -16.93 2.23 -5.64
CA GLU A 43 -18.37 2.11 -5.35
C GLU A 43 -19.17 3.30 -5.90
N VAL A 44 -18.64 4.52 -5.75
CA VAL A 44 -19.38 5.75 -6.09
C VAL A 44 -19.21 6.14 -7.56
N HIS A 45 -18.03 5.94 -8.13
CA HIS A 45 -17.72 6.46 -9.47
C HIS A 45 -17.56 5.38 -10.53
N LEU A 46 -17.03 4.20 -10.20
CA LEU A 46 -16.71 3.18 -11.20
C LEU A 46 -17.82 2.14 -11.39
N GLN A 47 -18.41 1.63 -10.32
CA GLN A 47 -19.46 0.60 -10.38
C GLN A 47 -20.74 1.04 -11.14
N PRO A 48 -21.18 2.31 -11.09
CA PRO A 48 -22.31 2.76 -11.90
C PRO A 48 -22.07 2.69 -13.41
N LEU A 49 -20.80 2.63 -13.84
CA LEU A 49 -20.42 2.60 -15.25
C LEU A 49 -20.44 1.15 -15.74
N HIS A 50 -21.47 0.80 -16.53
CA HIS A 50 -21.69 -0.57 -17.02
C HIS A 50 -20.54 -1.15 -17.85
N TYR A 51 -19.67 -0.31 -18.40
CA TYR A 51 -18.48 -0.70 -19.17
C TYR A 51 -17.24 -0.92 -18.30
N VAL A 52 -17.26 -0.60 -17.00
CA VAL A 52 -16.15 -0.89 -16.09
C VAL A 52 -16.29 -2.32 -15.55
N MET A 53 -15.25 -3.13 -15.68
CA MET A 53 -15.23 -4.51 -15.20
C MET A 53 -14.71 -4.61 -13.76
N LYS A 54 -13.57 -3.98 -13.48
CA LYS A 54 -12.92 -4.00 -12.16
C LYS A 54 -11.90 -2.89 -12.02
N SER A 55 -11.53 -2.59 -10.77
CA SER A 55 -10.40 -1.73 -10.44
C SER A 55 -9.51 -2.37 -9.38
N PHE A 56 -8.23 -2.05 -9.39
CA PHE A 56 -7.29 -2.52 -8.38
C PHE A 56 -6.12 -1.54 -8.17
N LEU A 57 -5.65 -1.48 -6.92
CA LEU A 57 -4.44 -0.75 -6.55
C LEU A 57 -3.20 -1.44 -7.12
N THR A 58 -2.24 -0.65 -7.60
CA THR A 58 -1.01 -1.13 -8.25
C THR A 58 0.19 -0.29 -7.81
N GLY A 59 1.28 -0.35 -8.57
CA GLY A 59 2.42 0.54 -8.40
C GLY A 59 3.20 0.30 -7.12
N SER A 60 3.78 1.38 -6.57
CA SER A 60 4.64 1.33 -5.37
C SER A 60 3.89 0.82 -4.13
N TYR A 61 2.58 1.13 -4.03
CA TYR A 61 1.72 0.63 -2.96
C TYR A 61 1.63 -0.91 -3.02
N LYS A 62 1.31 -1.47 -4.19
CA LYS A 62 1.19 -2.93 -4.36
C LYS A 62 2.51 -3.67 -4.17
N ARG A 63 3.65 -3.04 -4.48
CA ARG A 63 4.99 -3.64 -4.31
C ARG A 63 5.56 -3.50 -2.90
N ASN A 64 4.85 -2.87 -1.97
CA ASN A 64 5.36 -2.53 -0.63
C ASN A 64 6.63 -1.67 -0.66
N THR A 65 6.76 -0.79 -1.66
CA THR A 65 7.89 0.14 -1.81
C THR A 65 7.46 1.60 -1.71
N MET A 66 6.19 1.87 -1.43
CA MET A 66 5.70 3.22 -1.14
C MET A 66 6.21 3.69 0.22
N ILE A 67 6.77 4.90 0.26
CA ILE A 67 7.25 5.55 1.48
C ILE A 67 6.28 6.65 1.93
N ARG A 68 6.29 6.99 3.22
CA ARG A 68 5.47 8.08 3.77
C ARG A 68 6.07 9.47 3.54
N PRO A 69 5.24 10.53 3.51
CA PRO A 69 3.78 10.45 3.38
C PRO A 69 3.37 9.94 1.99
N PRO A 70 2.27 9.18 1.87
CA PRO A 70 1.79 8.77 0.56
C PRO A 70 1.38 10.01 -0.25
N GLY A 71 2.02 10.22 -1.39
CA GLY A 71 1.67 11.28 -2.35
C GLY A 71 0.70 10.77 -3.40
N ASP A 72 1.17 9.83 -4.24
CA ASP A 72 0.41 9.29 -5.35
C ASP A 72 0.12 7.80 -5.16
N VAL A 73 -1.14 7.40 -5.37
CA VAL A 73 -1.57 6.00 -5.30
C VAL A 73 -2.06 5.56 -6.68
N ASP A 74 -1.35 4.61 -7.28
CA ASP A 74 -1.71 4.07 -8.58
C ASP A 74 -2.90 3.11 -8.48
N ALA A 75 -3.90 3.32 -9.33
CA ALA A 75 -5.02 2.42 -9.53
C ALA A 75 -5.23 2.15 -11.02
N PHE A 76 -5.48 0.89 -11.37
CA PHE A 76 -5.89 0.51 -12.73
C PHE A 76 -7.39 0.27 -12.76
N VAL A 77 -8.02 0.68 -13.87
CA VAL A 77 -9.42 0.39 -14.18
C VAL A 77 -9.46 -0.43 -15.45
N VAL A 78 -10.08 -1.60 -15.38
CA VAL A 78 -10.25 -2.49 -16.53
C VAL A 78 -11.63 -2.25 -17.10
N LEU A 79 -11.67 -1.92 -18.39
CA LEU A 79 -12.91 -1.67 -19.13
C LEU A 79 -13.26 -2.91 -19.96
N LYS A 80 -14.55 -3.09 -20.24
CA LYS A 80 -15.03 -4.07 -21.21
C LYS A 80 -14.49 -3.68 -22.59
N GLN A 81 -14.01 -4.67 -23.33
CA GLN A 81 -13.84 -4.49 -24.77
C GLN A 81 -15.24 -4.32 -25.37
N VAL A 82 -15.44 -3.22 -26.08
CA VAL A 82 -16.62 -3.02 -26.91
C VAL A 82 -16.19 -3.40 -28.31
N ASP A 83 -16.74 -4.49 -28.83
CA ASP A 83 -16.62 -4.78 -30.25
C ASP A 83 -17.45 -3.71 -30.99
N LEU A 84 -16.76 -2.85 -31.75
CA LEU A 84 -17.36 -1.78 -32.55
C LEU A 84 -18.14 -2.33 -33.74
#